data_AF-A0A950PP28-F1
#
_entry.id   AF-A0A950PP28-F1
#
_cell.length_a   1.000
_cell.length_b   1.000
_cell.length_c   1.000
_cell.angle_alpha   90.00
_cell.angle_beta   90.00
_cell.angle_gamma   90.00
#
_symmetry.space_group_name_H-M   'P 1'
#
loop_
_entity.id
_entity.type
_entity.pdbx_description
1 polymer ?
#
loop_
_entity_poly.entity_id
_entity_poly.type
_entity_poly.pdbx_seq_one_letter_code
_entity_poly.pdbx_strand_id
1 'polypeptide(L)'
;MVPETLEELAGPAAGVVVLPTALDWTPKRVYDLSDDVDLRMLYETVIREAMHVEELRKFLDPVLLSAVWQSLWLPPRARLMWEGRFPQLARRAA
;
A
#
# COMPACT_ATOMS: atom_id res chain seq x y z
N MET A 1 -4.20 0.93 -11.13
CA MET A 1 -2.88 1.32 -11.66
C MET A 1 -1.78 0.71 -10.80
N VAL A 2 -0.55 0.70 -11.30
CA VAL A 2 0.66 0.22 -10.59
C VAL A 2 1.86 1.07 -11.03
N PRO A 3 2.91 1.23 -10.19
CA PRO A 3 4.16 1.84 -10.63
C PRO A 3 4.90 0.96 -11.65
N GLU A 4 5.96 1.50 -12.27
CA GLU A 4 6.79 0.69 -13.18
C GLU A 4 7.73 -0.23 -12.40
N THR A 5 8.15 0.16 -11.21
CA THR A 5 9.00 -0.66 -10.34
C THR A 5 8.51 -0.59 -8.90
N LEU A 6 8.84 -1.60 -8.08
CA LEU A 6 8.55 -1.49 -6.65
C LEU A 6 9.47 -0.45 -6.00
N GLU A 7 10.67 -0.28 -6.53
CA GLU A 7 11.71 0.62 -6.03
C GLU A 7 11.32 2.11 -6.15
N GLU A 8 10.33 2.44 -6.97
CA GLU A 8 9.72 3.78 -7.02
C GLU A 8 8.85 4.12 -5.81
N LEU A 9 8.46 3.11 -5.03
CA LEU A 9 7.70 3.29 -3.81
C LEU A 9 8.64 3.91 -2.76
N ALA A 10 8.35 5.14 -2.37
CA ALA A 10 9.19 5.98 -1.50
C ALA A 10 8.39 6.49 -0.29
N GLY A 11 7.34 5.76 0.09
CA GLY A 11 6.51 6.07 1.23
C GLY A 11 7.22 5.85 2.57
N PRO A 12 6.58 6.29 3.67
CA PRO A 12 7.17 6.16 5.00
C PRO A 12 7.28 4.69 5.42
N ALA A 13 8.43 4.30 5.97
CA ALA A 13 8.67 2.95 6.49
C ALA A 13 8.44 2.82 8.01
N ALA A 14 8.16 3.93 8.70
CA ALA A 14 7.91 3.97 10.14
C ALA A 14 7.19 5.26 10.55
N GLY A 15 6.67 5.28 11.77
CA GLY A 15 6.01 6.45 12.36
C GLY A 15 4.53 6.54 12.03
N VAL A 16 3.97 7.74 12.14
CA VAL A 16 2.54 7.99 11.93
C VAL A 16 2.31 8.68 10.60
N VAL A 17 1.41 8.14 9.79
CA VAL A 17 1.02 8.66 8.49
C VAL A 17 -0.39 9.22 8.55
N VAL A 18 -0.57 10.41 7.97
CA VAL A 18 -1.90 11.02 7.81
C VAL A 18 -2.25 11.05 6.33
N LEU A 19 -3.33 10.35 5.96
CA LEU A 19 -3.81 10.36 4.59
C LEU A 19 -4.57 11.67 4.27
N PRO A 20 -4.40 12.21 3.05
CA PRO A 20 -5.22 13.31 2.56
C PRO A 20 -6.68 12.85 2.39
N THR A 21 -7.61 13.81 2.48
CA THR A 21 -9.06 13.56 2.30
C THR A 21 -9.41 12.83 1.00
N ALA A 22 -8.60 13.04 -0.05
CA ALA A 22 -8.80 12.41 -1.35
C ALA A 22 -8.62 10.89 -1.31
N LEU A 23 -7.79 10.37 -0.40
CA LEU A 23 -7.54 8.92 -0.23
C LEU A 23 -8.40 8.31 0.88
N ASP A 24 -8.71 9.08 1.92
CA ASP A 24 -9.59 8.64 2.99
C ASP A 24 -10.54 9.78 3.36
N TRP A 25 -11.84 9.60 3.15
CA TRP A 25 -12.85 10.60 3.48
C TRP A 25 -13.38 10.48 4.92
N THR A 26 -12.87 9.52 5.69
CA THR A 26 -13.29 9.33 7.09
C THR A 26 -12.62 10.34 8.03
N PRO A 27 -13.11 10.49 9.28
CA PRO A 27 -12.46 11.33 10.27
C PRO A 27 -11.16 10.75 10.85
N LYS A 28 -10.95 9.42 10.80
CA LYS A 28 -9.77 8.74 11.37
C LYS A 28 -8.80 8.37 10.25
N ARG A 29 -8.06 9.37 9.74
CA ARG A 29 -7.10 9.23 8.62
C ARG A 29 -5.66 9.14 9.08
N VAL A 30 -5.46 8.75 10.34
CA VAL A 30 -4.18 8.68 11.01
C VAL A 30 -3.87 7.21 11.25
N TYR A 31 -2.73 6.77 10.77
CA TYR A 31 -2.29 5.39 10.79
C TYR A 31 -0.91 5.29 11.43
N ASP A 32 -0.78 4.49 12.47
CA ASP A 32 0.52 4.19 13.08
C ASP A 32 1.15 2.98 12.40
N LEU A 33 2.29 3.15 11.73
CA LEU A 33 2.98 2.06 11.02
C LEU A 33 3.62 1.02 11.95
N SER A 34 3.69 1.29 13.26
CA SER A 34 4.09 0.30 14.25
C SER A 34 2.97 -0.67 14.64
N ASP A 35 1.71 -0.33 14.30
CA ASP A 35 0.56 -1.21 14.47
C ASP A 35 0.24 -1.93 13.15
N ASP A 36 0.24 -3.26 13.19
CA ASP A 36 0.04 -4.11 12.01
C ASP A 36 -1.35 -3.91 11.36
N VAL A 37 -2.37 -3.58 12.15
CA VAL A 37 -3.73 -3.34 11.64
C VAL A 37 -3.77 -2.00 10.91
N ASP A 38 -3.22 -0.94 11.51
CA ASP A 38 -3.14 0.39 10.89
C ASP A 38 -2.26 0.37 9.62
N LEU A 39 -1.13 -0.34 9.62
CA LEU A 39 -0.28 -0.52 8.42
C LEU A 39 -1.06 -1.18 7.27
N ARG A 40 -1.77 -2.29 7.55
CA ARG A 40 -2.56 -2.98 6.52
C ARG A 40 -3.71 -2.12 6.01
N MET A 41 -4.43 -1.45 6.90
CA MET A 41 -5.54 -0.56 6.52
C MET A 41 -5.06 0.62 5.68
N LEU A 42 -3.91 1.22 6.01
CA LEU A 42 -3.29 2.28 5.21
C LEU A 42 -3.04 1.79 3.79
N TYR A 43 -2.39 0.63 3.66
CA TYR A 43 -1.97 0.11 2.35
C TYR A 43 -3.17 -0.34 1.51
N GLU A 44 -4.17 -0.98 2.12
CA GLU A 44 -5.43 -1.33 1.47
C GLU A 44 -6.15 -0.08 0.96
N THR A 45 -6.22 0.96 1.78
CA THR A 45 -6.85 2.24 1.41
C THR A 45 -6.11 2.89 0.25
N VAL A 46 -4.80 3.04 0.34
CA VAL A 46 -3.99 3.65 -0.73
C VAL A 46 -4.11 2.87 -2.04
N ILE A 47 -4.03 1.53 -2.02
CA ILE A 47 -4.14 0.71 -3.22
C ILE A 47 -5.53 0.79 -3.85
N ARG A 48 -6.58 0.91 -3.04
CA ARG A 48 -7.97 0.98 -3.50
C ARG A 48 -8.35 2.35 -4.03
N GLU A 49 -7.92 3.41 -3.35
CA GLU A 49 -8.42 4.77 -3.55
C GLU A 49 -7.47 5.66 -4.36
N ALA A 50 -6.20 5.28 -4.55
CA ALA A 50 -5.26 6.08 -5.35
C ALA A 50 -5.73 6.18 -6.81
N MET A 51 -5.80 7.42 -7.29
CA MET A 51 -6.14 7.76 -8.68
C MET A 51 -4.89 8.06 -9.50
N HIS A 52 -3.77 8.35 -8.84
CA HIS A 52 -2.48 8.67 -9.46
C HIS A 52 -1.34 7.80 -8.91
N VAL A 53 -0.34 7.51 -9.75
CA VAL A 53 0.78 6.62 -9.36
C VAL A 53 1.65 7.30 -8.30
N GLU A 54 1.69 8.63 -8.32
CA GLU A 54 2.36 9.48 -7.35
C GLU A 54 1.83 9.26 -5.93
N GLU A 55 0.55 8.96 -5.77
CA GLU A 55 -0.03 8.64 -4.46
C GLU A 55 0.48 7.29 -3.95
N LEU A 56 0.56 6.29 -4.84
CA LEU A 56 1.17 5.00 -4.51
C LEU A 56 2.64 5.19 -4.08
N ARG A 57 3.42 5.95 -4.88
CA ARG A 57 4.83 6.23 -4.60
C ARG A 57 5.01 6.99 -3.28
N LYS A 58 4.08 7.86 -2.92
CA LYS A 58 4.15 8.70 -1.72
C LYS A 58 3.80 7.96 -0.43
N PHE A 59 2.95 6.95 -0.49
CA PHE A 59 2.38 6.33 0.72
C PHE A 59 2.75 4.86 0.91
N LEU A 60 3.28 4.19 -0.10
CA LEU A 60 3.73 2.80 0.03
C LEU A 60 5.25 2.74 0.09
N ASP A 61 5.76 1.87 0.95
CA ASP A 61 7.16 1.43 0.99
C ASP A 61 7.26 -0.01 0.44
N PRO A 62 8.25 -0.33 -0.40
CA PRO A 62 8.32 -1.61 -1.10
C PRO A 62 8.66 -2.79 -0.20
N VAL A 63 9.44 -2.56 0.85
CA VAL A 63 9.84 -3.60 1.81
C VAL A 63 8.64 -3.96 2.68
N LEU A 64 7.99 -2.95 3.27
CA LEU A 64 6.77 -3.15 4.04
C LEU A 64 5.66 -3.75 3.18
N LEU A 65 5.47 -3.27 1.95
CA LEU A 65 4.42 -3.76 1.06
C LEU A 65 4.61 -5.24 0.79
N SER A 66 5.83 -5.66 0.48
CA SER A 66 6.16 -7.06 0.25
C SER A 66 5.92 -7.91 1.51
N ALA A 67 6.26 -7.39 2.69
CA ALA A 67 6.09 -8.09 3.97
C ALA A 67 4.62 -8.32 4.31
N VAL A 68 3.75 -7.32 4.09
CA VAL A 68 2.32 -7.43 4.43
C VAL A 68 1.45 -7.89 3.28
N TRP A 69 1.97 -8.00 2.05
CA TRP A 69 1.17 -8.18 0.83
C TRP A 69 0.11 -9.27 0.97
N GLN A 70 0.50 -10.46 1.45
CA GLN A 70 -0.38 -11.63 1.56
C GLN A 70 -1.52 -11.45 2.57
N SER A 71 -1.34 -10.55 3.55
CA SER A 71 -2.32 -10.25 4.60
C SER A 71 -3.28 -9.11 4.25
N LEU A 72 -3.01 -8.38 3.16
CA LEU A 72 -3.90 -7.30 2.70
C LEU A 72 -5.21 -7.86 2.13
N TRP A 73 -6.31 -7.21 2.47
CA TRP A 73 -7.64 -7.49 1.94
C TRP A 73 -7.94 -6.60 0.73
N LEU A 74 -7.45 -7.03 -0.44
CA LEU A 74 -7.58 -6.28 -1.69
C LEU A 74 -8.70 -6.80 -2.59
N PRO A 75 -9.36 -5.94 -3.38
CA PRO A 75 -10.23 -6.39 -4.46
C PRO A 75 -9.48 -7.34 -5.40
N PRO A 76 -10.07 -8.46 -5.87
CA PRO A 76 -9.36 -9.46 -6.68
C PRO A 76 -8.66 -8.87 -7.91
N ARG A 77 -9.30 -7.91 -8.58
CA ARG A 77 -8.72 -7.21 -9.74
C ARG A 77 -7.48 -6.41 -9.38
N ALA A 78 -7.47 -5.75 -8.22
CA ALA A 78 -6.31 -5.00 -7.75
C ALA A 78 -5.15 -5.96 -7.46
N ARG A 79 -5.40 -7.06 -6.72
CA ARG A 79 -4.38 -8.06 -6.43
C ARG A 79 -3.77 -8.65 -7.70
N LEU A 80 -4.61 -9.11 -8.65
CA LEU A 80 -4.14 -9.67 -9.92
C LEU A 80 -3.29 -8.68 -10.75
N MET A 81 -3.70 -7.41 -10.80
CA MET A 81 -2.96 -6.37 -11.53
C MET A 81 -1.57 -6.14 -10.91
N TRP A 82 -1.49 -6.05 -9.58
CA TRP A 82 -0.22 -5.87 -8.87
C TRP A 82 0.68 -7.10 -8.99
N GLU A 83 0.16 -8.32 -8.79
CA GLU A 83 0.94 -9.55 -8.91
C GLU A 83 1.37 -9.84 -10.36
N GLY A 84 0.55 -9.47 -11.34
CA GLY A 84 0.91 -9.55 -12.76
C GLY A 84 2.09 -8.64 -13.12
N ARG A 85 2.20 -7.47 -12.47
CA ARG A 85 3.33 -6.55 -12.66
C ARG A 85 4.54 -6.88 -11.78
N PHE A 86 4.28 -7.40 -10.59
CA PHE A 86 5.28 -7.71 -9.57
C PHE A 86 5.10 -9.15 -9.06
N PRO A 87 5.56 -10.17 -9.81
CA PRO A 87 5.43 -11.57 -9.41
C PRO A 87 6.12 -11.92 -8.08
N GLN A 88 7.01 -11.06 -7.59
CA GLN A 88 7.62 -11.19 -6.27
C GLN A 88 6.64 -10.95 -5.12
N LEU A 89 5.55 -10.19 -5.30
CA LEU A 89 4.54 -10.00 -4.25
C LEU A 89 3.71 -11.27 -4.01
N ALA A 90 3.45 -12.04 -5.07
CA ALA A 90 2.78 -13.33 -5.00
C ALA A 90 3.66 -14.43 -4.37
N ARG A 91 4.98 -14.29 -4.47
CA ARG A 91 5.93 -15.20 -3.84
C ARG A 91 6.08 -14.79 -2.38
N ARG A 92 5.71 -15.69 -1.47
CA ARG A 92 5.97 -15.50 -0.03
C ARG A 92 7.45 -15.22 0.13
N ALA A 93 7.82 -14.06 0.70
CA ALA A 93 9.19 -13.82 1.13
C ALA A 93 9.55 -14.98 2.08
N ALA A 94 10.58 -15.73 1.72
CA ALA A 94 11.06 -16.88 2.48
C ALA A 94 11.65 -16.44 3.82
#